data_AF-A0A8J6REJ7-F1
#
_entry.id   AF-A0A8J6REJ7-F1
#
_cell.length_a   1.000
_cell.length_b   1.000
_cell.length_c   1.000
_cell.angle_alpha   90.00
_cell.angle_beta   90.00
_cell.angle_gamma   90.00
#
_symmetry.space_group_name_H-M   'P 1'
#
loop_
_entity.id
_entity.type
_entity.pdbx_description
1 polymer ?
#
loop_
_entity_poly.entity_id
_entity_poly.type
_entity_poly.pdbx_seq_one_letter_code
_entity_poly.pdbx_strand_id
1 'polypeptide(L)'
;MPAQPKTRPLGEMLQRAGLLSQAQLDVVLQDQQWQPDLRIGDILELRGWVKRDAIEFFAEQWPQLATAGRDNPIGYYFQQAGLLNSQQVDALLKEQKQAGLRIGALAVLHGWLSQETLDWFLRSLAPEESASSAFMKRKQANESDRLNQAGQAQSKPQATQAQPSPQTTVEGSPAKEPTEPTVDDISWVD
;
A
#
# COMPACT_ATOMS: atom_id res chain seq x y z
N MET A 1 -20.13 9.95 39.56
CA MET A 1 -19.75 9.39 38.24
C MET A 1 -18.30 9.78 37.98
N PRO A 2 -17.33 8.87 37.92
CA PRO A 2 -15.98 9.26 37.55
C PRO A 2 -15.97 9.71 36.09
N ALA A 3 -15.43 10.90 35.86
CA ALA A 3 -15.27 11.49 34.55
C ALA A 3 -14.34 10.60 33.71
N GLN A 4 -14.86 10.05 32.62
CA GLN A 4 -14.02 9.37 31.64
C GLN A 4 -13.10 10.43 31.01
N PRO A 5 -11.78 10.19 30.91
CA PRO A 5 -10.89 11.08 30.18
C PRO A 5 -11.39 11.22 28.75
N LYS A 6 -11.13 12.37 28.11
CA LYS A 6 -11.52 12.68 26.71
C LYS A 6 -10.74 11.83 25.69
N THR A 7 -10.70 10.52 25.87
CA THR A 7 -10.27 9.54 24.88
C THR A 7 -11.46 9.24 24.00
N ARG A 8 -11.31 9.39 22.68
CA ARG A 8 -12.37 8.98 21.74
C ARG A 8 -12.70 7.50 21.98
N PRO A 9 -13.97 7.11 21.95
CA PRO A 9 -14.35 5.73 22.22
C PRO A 9 -13.77 4.80 21.15
N LEU A 10 -13.32 3.61 21.57
CA LEU A 10 -12.65 2.62 20.71
C LEU A 10 -13.42 2.36 19.41
N GLY A 11 -14.74 2.22 19.49
CA GLY A 11 -15.59 1.96 18.33
C GLY A 11 -15.53 3.05 17.25
N GLU A 12 -15.49 4.32 17.64
CA GLU A 12 -15.34 5.43 16.69
C GLU A 12 -13.95 5.44 16.03
N MET A 13 -12.91 5.06 16.76
CA MET A 13 -11.56 5.01 16.20
C MET A 13 -11.44 3.91 15.15
N LEU A 14 -11.95 2.72 15.46
CA LEU A 14 -11.99 1.59 14.52
C LEU A 14 -12.85 1.91 13.30
N GLN A 15 -13.97 2.62 13.50
CA GLN A 15 -14.85 3.04 12.42
C GLN A 15 -14.16 4.02 11.45
N ARG A 16 -13.50 5.06 11.98
CA ARG A 16 -12.76 6.00 11.14
C ARG A 16 -11.55 5.39 10.45
N ALA A 17 -10.97 4.35 11.04
CA ALA A 17 -9.88 3.59 10.44
C ALA A 17 -10.37 2.62 9.35
N GLY A 18 -11.67 2.58 9.03
CA GLY A 18 -12.24 1.65 8.05
C GLY A 18 -12.19 0.19 8.48
N LEU A 19 -11.94 -0.09 9.77
CA LEU A 19 -11.93 -1.44 10.34
C LEU A 19 -13.31 -1.88 10.82
N LEU A 20 -14.25 -0.93 10.93
CA LEU A 20 -15.61 -1.15 11.38
C LEU A 20 -16.56 -0.26 10.58
N SER A 21 -17.65 -0.80 10.04
CA SER A 21 -18.68 0.02 9.43
C SER A 21 -19.55 0.71 10.49
N GLN A 22 -20.22 1.81 10.12
CA GLN A 22 -21.20 2.45 11.01
C GLN A 22 -22.29 1.47 11.47
N ALA A 23 -22.82 0.66 10.55
CA ALA A 23 -23.85 -0.32 10.87
C ALA A 23 -23.35 -1.37 11.88
N GLN A 24 -22.11 -1.85 11.76
CA GLN A 24 -21.52 -2.74 12.76
C GLN A 24 -21.33 -2.05 14.10
N LEU A 25 -20.89 -0.78 14.11
CA LEU A 25 -20.77 0.00 15.33
C LEU A 25 -22.13 0.15 16.04
N ASP A 26 -23.19 0.44 15.30
CA ASP A 26 -24.54 0.56 15.85
C ASP A 26 -25.02 -0.75 16.49
N VAL A 27 -24.73 -1.90 15.86
CA VAL A 27 -25.03 -3.23 16.42
C VAL A 27 -24.24 -3.48 17.70
N VAL A 28 -22.95 -3.15 17.73
CA VAL A 28 -22.13 -3.32 18.95
C VAL A 28 -22.63 -2.43 20.08
N LEU A 29 -23.01 -1.19 19.79
CA LEU A 29 -23.58 -0.28 20.79
C LEU A 29 -24.93 -0.79 21.31
N GLN A 30 -25.76 -1.36 20.44
CA GLN A 30 -27.00 -2.01 20.83
C GLN A 30 -26.72 -3.22 21.74
N ASP A 31 -25.80 -4.12 21.37
CA ASP A 31 -25.43 -5.27 22.20
C ASP A 31 -24.95 -4.84 23.60
N GLN A 32 -24.16 -3.77 23.67
CA GLN A 32 -23.66 -3.24 24.94
C GLN A 32 -24.80 -2.69 25.82
N GLN A 33 -25.88 -2.17 25.25
CA GLN A 33 -27.06 -1.77 26.03
C GLN A 33 -27.74 -2.98 26.69
N TRP A 34 -27.78 -4.13 26.01
CA TRP A 34 -28.32 -5.37 26.56
C TRP A 34 -27.35 -6.07 27.53
N GLN A 35 -26.06 -5.85 27.37
CA GLN A 35 -24.98 -6.45 28.17
C GLN A 35 -23.97 -5.38 28.60
N PRO A 36 -24.30 -4.55 29.61
CA PRO A 36 -23.48 -3.40 30.00
C PRO A 36 -22.10 -3.77 30.54
N ASP A 37 -21.94 -4.99 31.03
CA ASP A 37 -20.65 -5.50 31.54
C ASP A 37 -19.68 -5.89 30.41
N LEU A 38 -20.18 -6.07 29.19
CA LEU A 38 -19.37 -6.49 28.05
C LEU A 38 -18.74 -5.27 27.36
N ARG A 39 -17.42 -5.28 27.20
CA ARG A 39 -16.73 -4.15 26.56
C ARG A 39 -16.89 -4.24 25.04
N ILE A 40 -16.93 -3.08 24.38
CA ILE A 40 -17.02 -2.97 22.91
C ILE A 40 -15.97 -3.84 22.21
N GLY A 41 -14.72 -3.84 22.70
CA GLY A 41 -13.66 -4.68 22.13
C GLY A 41 -13.97 -6.17 22.22
N ASP A 42 -14.50 -6.63 23.35
CA ASP A 42 -14.86 -8.04 23.55
C ASP A 42 -16.03 -8.43 22.61
N ILE A 43 -17.01 -7.54 22.41
CA ILE A 43 -18.13 -7.76 21.46
C ILE A 43 -17.60 -7.88 20.02
N LEU A 44 -16.71 -6.98 19.60
CA LEU A 44 -16.13 -6.96 18.26
C LEU A 44 -15.35 -8.24 17.94
N GLU A 45 -14.60 -8.73 18.92
CA GLU A 45 -13.85 -9.98 18.81
C GLU A 45 -14.76 -11.20 18.77
N LEU A 46 -15.74 -11.28 19.68
CA LEU A 46 -16.71 -12.39 19.72
C LEU A 46 -17.49 -12.53 18.40
N ARG A 47 -17.76 -11.40 17.73
CA ARG A 47 -18.41 -11.37 16.42
C ARG A 47 -17.46 -11.63 15.25
N GLY A 48 -16.14 -11.66 15.49
CA GLY A 48 -15.11 -11.85 14.47
C GLY A 48 -14.97 -10.69 13.50
N TRP A 49 -15.48 -9.50 13.85
CA TRP A 49 -15.45 -8.33 12.97
C TRP A 49 -14.10 -7.61 13.00
N VAL A 50 -13.44 -7.61 14.15
CA VAL A 50 -12.12 -7.01 14.33
C VAL A 50 -11.24 -7.98 15.10
N LYS A 51 -9.99 -8.16 14.68
CA LYS A 51 -9.02 -9.01 15.37
C LYS A 51 -8.65 -8.42 16.73
N ARG A 52 -8.35 -9.29 17.70
CA ARG A 52 -7.88 -8.89 19.04
C ARG A 52 -6.67 -7.96 18.98
N ASP A 53 -5.69 -8.25 18.13
CA ASP A 53 -4.49 -7.41 17.96
C ASP A 53 -4.83 -5.96 17.58
N ALA A 54 -5.81 -5.79 16.67
CA ALA A 54 -6.29 -4.46 16.30
C ALA A 54 -7.03 -3.79 17.47
N ILE A 55 -7.90 -4.51 18.17
CA ILE A 55 -8.61 -4.00 19.34
C ILE A 55 -7.63 -3.49 20.40
N GLU A 56 -6.62 -4.30 20.74
CA GLU A 56 -5.59 -3.97 21.73
C GLU A 56 -4.73 -2.79 21.28
N PHE A 57 -4.26 -2.80 20.02
CA PHE A 57 -3.49 -1.70 19.47
C PHE A 57 -4.24 -0.36 19.53
N PHE A 58 -5.51 -0.34 19.10
CA PHE A 58 -6.30 0.90 19.09
C PHE A 58 -6.74 1.34 20.50
N ALA A 59 -6.92 0.41 21.43
CA ALA A 59 -7.28 0.73 22.81
C ALA A 59 -6.10 1.24 23.63
N GLU A 60 -4.92 0.65 23.47
CA GLU A 60 -3.80 0.84 24.40
C GLU A 60 -2.63 1.63 23.80
N GLN A 61 -2.28 1.36 22.55
CA GLN A 61 -1.10 1.94 21.90
C GLN A 61 -1.45 3.24 21.18
N TRP A 62 -2.58 3.28 20.48
CA TRP A 62 -2.98 4.41 19.66
C TRP A 62 -3.11 5.75 20.41
N PRO A 63 -3.69 5.83 21.62
CA PRO A 63 -3.81 7.11 22.34
C PRO A 63 -2.45 7.77 22.62
N GLN A 64 -1.44 6.95 22.91
CA GLN A 64 -0.07 7.40 23.14
C GLN A 64 0.57 7.85 21.83
N LEU A 65 0.43 7.03 20.79
CA LEU A 65 0.97 7.29 19.46
C LEU A 65 0.41 8.58 18.84
N ALA A 66 -0.90 8.83 19.01
CA ALA A 66 -1.55 10.04 18.53
C ALA A 66 -1.08 11.33 19.23
N THR A 67 -0.53 11.20 20.44
CA THR A 67 -0.06 12.35 21.24
C THR A 67 1.45 12.57 21.08
N ALA A 68 2.23 11.50 21.11
CA ALA A 68 3.69 11.54 21.03
C ALA A 68 4.22 11.61 19.58
N GLY A 69 3.42 11.22 18.59
CA GLY A 69 3.86 11.04 17.22
C GLY A 69 4.48 9.67 16.98
N ARG A 70 4.86 9.39 15.72
CA ARG A 70 5.45 8.10 15.32
C ARG A 70 6.98 8.09 15.48
N ASP A 71 7.50 7.02 16.08
CA ASP A 71 8.94 6.73 16.14
C ASP A 71 9.37 5.71 15.07
N ASN A 72 8.42 5.00 14.48
CA ASN A 72 8.65 3.90 13.55
C ASN A 72 8.04 4.18 12.17
N PRO A 73 8.49 3.49 11.10
CA PRO A 73 7.85 3.57 9.79
C PRO A 73 6.41 3.04 9.85
N ILE A 74 5.54 3.55 8.97
CA ILE A 74 4.10 3.23 9.00
C ILE A 74 3.80 1.72 8.90
N GLY A 75 4.63 0.97 8.17
CA GLY A 75 4.52 -0.49 8.05
C GLY A 75 4.62 -1.23 9.39
N TYR A 76 5.39 -0.71 10.35
CA TYR A 76 5.49 -1.26 11.69
C TYR A 76 4.14 -1.23 12.41
N TYR A 77 3.41 -0.12 12.30
CA TYR A 77 2.12 0.02 12.97
C TYR A 77 1.01 -0.82 12.33
N PHE A 78 1.07 -1.06 11.01
CA PHE A 78 0.17 -2.04 10.38
C PHE A 78 0.39 -3.45 10.93
N GLN A 79 1.64 -3.79 11.24
CA GLN A 79 1.97 -5.07 11.86
C GLN A 79 1.50 -5.16 13.31
N GLN A 80 1.79 -4.14 14.12
CA GLN A 80 1.37 -4.07 15.52
C GLN A 80 -0.17 -4.10 15.66
N ALA A 81 -0.89 -3.48 14.71
CA ALA A 81 -2.34 -3.52 14.66
C ALA A 81 -2.91 -4.86 14.13
N GLY A 82 -2.08 -5.85 13.80
CA GLY A 82 -2.53 -7.13 13.23
C GLY A 82 -3.19 -7.02 11.83
N LEU A 83 -3.02 -5.87 11.17
CA LEU A 83 -3.52 -5.61 9.82
C LEU A 83 -2.64 -6.30 8.78
N LEU A 84 -1.33 -6.35 9.04
CA LEU A 84 -0.36 -7.13 8.27
C LEU A 84 0.39 -8.07 9.21
N ASN A 85 0.69 -9.28 8.76
CA ASN A 85 1.58 -10.18 9.49
C ASN A 85 3.05 -9.98 9.06
N SER A 86 3.99 -10.56 9.81
CA SER A 86 5.43 -10.43 9.52
C SER A 86 5.79 -10.88 8.09
N GLN A 87 5.19 -11.97 7.61
CA GLN A 87 5.46 -12.49 6.26
C GLN A 87 4.99 -11.51 5.17
N GLN A 88 3.82 -10.90 5.36
CA GLN A 88 3.29 -9.87 4.46
C GLN A 88 4.19 -8.64 4.47
N VAL A 89 4.61 -8.17 5.64
CA VAL A 89 5.54 -7.03 5.75
C VAL A 89 6.86 -7.34 5.04
N ASP A 90 7.45 -8.51 5.26
CA ASP A 90 8.68 -8.94 4.58
C ASP A 90 8.52 -9.02 3.06
N ALA A 91 7.38 -9.51 2.58
CA ALA A 91 7.07 -9.55 1.15
C ALA A 91 6.99 -8.13 0.56
N LEU A 92 6.27 -7.22 1.21
CA LEU A 92 6.14 -5.83 0.75
C LEU A 92 7.47 -5.10 0.77
N LEU A 93 8.34 -5.33 1.77
CA LEU A 93 9.66 -4.72 1.85
C LEU A 93 10.60 -5.21 0.73
N LYS A 94 10.48 -6.46 0.30
CA LYS A 94 11.22 -6.99 -0.85
C LYS A 94 10.74 -6.37 -2.15
N GLU A 95 9.43 -6.32 -2.35
CA GLU A 95 8.81 -5.76 -3.57
C GLU A 95 9.02 -4.25 -3.68
N GLN A 96 8.95 -3.54 -2.56
CA GLN A 96 9.21 -2.11 -2.45
C GLN A 96 10.55 -1.70 -3.10
N LYS A 97 11.58 -2.52 -2.96
CA LYS A 97 12.93 -2.26 -3.53
C LYS A 97 12.94 -2.30 -5.06
N GLN A 98 12.01 -3.03 -5.66
CA GLN A 98 11.94 -3.23 -7.11
C GLN A 98 10.94 -2.27 -7.76
N ALA A 99 9.75 -2.13 -7.16
CA ALA A 99 8.65 -1.34 -7.71
C ALA A 99 8.81 0.17 -7.48
N GLY A 100 9.59 0.59 -6.47
CA GLY A 100 9.69 2.00 -6.08
C GLY A 100 8.39 2.56 -5.47
N LEU A 101 7.46 1.69 -5.07
CA LEU A 101 6.20 2.03 -4.42
C LEU A 101 6.32 1.95 -2.90
N ARG A 102 5.63 2.85 -2.20
CA ARG A 102 5.58 2.82 -0.73
C ARG A 102 4.82 1.60 -0.23
N ILE A 103 5.20 1.10 0.96
CA ILE A 103 4.67 -0.13 1.54
C ILE A 103 3.14 -0.10 1.69
N GLY A 104 2.57 1.05 2.06
CA GLY A 104 1.12 1.22 2.18
C GLY A 104 0.40 1.08 0.83
N ALA A 105 0.94 1.69 -0.23
CA ALA A 105 0.38 1.57 -1.57
C ALA A 105 0.42 0.12 -2.08
N LEU A 106 1.53 -0.59 -1.81
CA LEU A 106 1.64 -2.02 -2.13
C LEU A 106 0.64 -2.85 -1.33
N ALA A 107 0.47 -2.59 -0.02
CA ALA A 107 -0.49 -3.32 0.81
C ALA A 107 -1.93 -3.18 0.31
N VAL A 108 -2.30 -1.98 -0.20
CA VAL A 108 -3.60 -1.74 -0.84
C VAL A 108 -3.70 -2.45 -2.17
N LEU A 109 -2.65 -2.43 -3.00
CA LEU A 109 -2.63 -3.12 -4.29
C LEU A 109 -2.82 -4.64 -4.14
N HIS A 110 -2.24 -5.23 -3.09
CA HIS A 110 -2.42 -6.65 -2.76
C HIS A 110 -3.78 -6.97 -2.10
N GLY A 111 -4.59 -5.97 -1.79
CA GLY A 111 -5.86 -6.13 -1.07
C GLY A 111 -5.71 -6.54 0.39
N TRP A 112 -4.52 -6.44 0.97
CA TRP A 112 -4.27 -6.76 2.39
C TRP A 112 -4.66 -5.61 3.33
N LEU A 113 -4.71 -4.39 2.80
CA LEU A 113 -5.13 -3.19 3.49
C LEU A 113 -6.15 -2.45 2.64
N SER A 114 -7.20 -1.89 3.25
CA SER A 114 -8.10 -1.00 2.52
C SER A 114 -7.46 0.37 2.32
N GLN A 115 -7.86 1.07 1.25
CA GLN A 115 -7.42 2.45 1.03
C GLN A 115 -7.85 3.36 2.19
N GLU A 116 -9.06 3.17 2.71
CA GLU A 116 -9.59 3.94 3.85
C GLU A 116 -8.70 3.81 5.09
N THR A 117 -8.27 2.58 5.42
CA THR A 117 -7.38 2.34 6.56
C THR A 117 -6.03 2.99 6.33
N LEU A 118 -5.44 2.84 5.13
CA LEU A 118 -4.18 3.50 4.80
C LEU A 118 -4.27 5.03 4.96
N ASP A 119 -5.30 5.65 4.37
CA ASP A 119 -5.49 7.10 4.39
C ASP A 119 -5.71 7.61 5.81
N TRP A 120 -6.39 6.84 6.66
CA TRP A 120 -6.56 7.19 8.06
C TRP A 120 -5.25 7.16 8.85
N PHE A 121 -4.44 6.10 8.69
CA PHE A 121 -3.13 6.01 9.34
C PHE A 121 -2.20 7.13 8.86
N LEU A 122 -2.19 7.44 7.56
CA LEU A 122 -1.38 8.53 7.00
C LEU A 122 -1.81 9.88 7.57
N ARG A 123 -3.11 10.21 7.56
CA ARG A 123 -3.60 11.49 8.11
C ARG A 123 -3.29 11.65 9.59
N SER A 124 -3.29 10.55 10.34
CA SER A 124 -3.14 10.58 11.80
C SER A 124 -1.68 10.55 12.26
N LEU A 125 -0.81 9.80 11.59
CA LEU A 125 0.58 9.58 12.02
C LEU A 125 1.61 10.26 11.12
N ALA A 126 1.25 10.58 9.89
CA ALA A 126 2.17 11.07 8.88
C ALA A 126 1.48 12.06 7.93
N PRO A 127 0.92 13.18 8.44
CA PRO A 127 0.19 14.14 7.62
C PRO A 127 1.05 14.66 6.45
N GLU A 128 2.36 14.82 6.65
CA GLU A 128 3.34 15.17 5.60
C GLU A 128 3.42 14.12 4.47
N GLU A 129 3.25 12.84 4.79
CA GLU A 129 3.26 11.75 3.81
C GLU A 129 1.92 11.52 3.14
N SER A 130 0.82 11.96 3.77
CA SER A 130 -0.54 11.84 3.22
C SER A 130 -0.74 12.64 1.92
N ALA A 131 -0.04 13.77 1.78
CA ALA A 131 -0.04 14.58 0.56
C ALA A 131 1.03 14.13 -0.47
N SER A 132 1.88 13.17 -0.09
CA SER A 132 2.99 12.72 -0.93
C SER A 132 2.58 11.56 -1.84
N SER A 133 3.15 11.52 -3.05
CA SER A 133 2.89 10.47 -4.04
C SER A 133 3.10 9.04 -3.49
N ALA A 134 2.33 8.08 -4.02
CA ALA A 134 2.53 6.65 -3.77
C ALA A 134 3.91 6.15 -4.23
N PHE A 135 4.53 6.86 -5.18
CA PHE A 135 5.87 6.60 -5.67
C PHE A 135 6.92 7.25 -4.78
N MET A 136 7.99 6.51 -4.49
CA MET A 136 9.15 7.07 -3.81
C MET A 136 9.95 7.98 -4.74
N LYS A 137 10.29 9.18 -4.26
CA LYS A 137 11.28 10.04 -4.94
C LYS A 137 12.62 9.32 -4.93
N ARG A 138 12.98 8.69 -6.05
CA ARG A 138 14.30 8.10 -6.27
C ARG A 138 15.33 9.20 -5.99
N LYS A 139 16.13 9.05 -4.93
CA LYS A 139 17.32 9.89 -4.71
C LYS A 139 18.16 9.76 -5.97
N GLN A 140 18.28 10.84 -6.74
CA GLN A 140 19.15 10.92 -7.92
C GLN A 140 20.58 10.70 -7.44
N ALA A 141 21.03 9.45 -7.44
CA ALA A 141 22.41 9.09 -7.25
C ALA A 141 23.07 9.04 -8.63
N ASN A 142 24.08 9.90 -8.81
CA ASN A 142 25.08 9.90 -9.89
C ASN A 142 24.63 10.30 -11.31
N GLU A 143 24.38 11.59 -11.51
CA GLU A 143 24.63 12.24 -12.82
C GLU A 143 25.55 13.48 -12.71
N SER A 144 26.04 13.84 -11.52
CA SER A 144 26.99 14.95 -11.34
C SER A 144 28.46 14.51 -11.33
N ASP A 145 28.76 13.24 -11.05
CA ASP A 145 30.13 12.69 -11.09
C ASP A 145 30.58 12.24 -12.49
N ARG A 146 29.63 11.97 -13.42
CA ARG A 146 29.99 11.52 -14.78
C ARG A 146 30.34 12.66 -15.74
N LEU A 147 29.87 13.89 -15.51
CA LEU A 147 30.18 15.02 -16.41
C LEU A 147 31.53 15.70 -16.13
N ASN A 148 32.16 15.49 -14.98
CA ASN A 148 33.46 16.12 -14.67
C ASN A 148 34.69 15.35 -15.18
N GLN A 149 34.52 14.16 -15.76
CA GLN A 149 35.64 13.37 -16.31
C GLN A 149 35.72 13.37 -17.85
N ALA A 150 34.78 14.02 -18.54
CA ALA A 150 34.76 14.12 -20.01
C ALA A 150 35.38 15.42 -20.56
N GLY A 151 35.94 16.29 -19.70
CA GLY A 151 36.43 17.62 -20.08
C GLY A 151 37.91 17.74 -20.44
N GLN A 152 38.70 16.65 -20.42
CA GLN A 152 40.14 16.70 -20.74
C GLN A 152 40.51 15.70 -21.84
N ALA A 153 40.01 15.93 -23.05
CA ALA A 153 40.57 15.36 -24.28
C ALA A 153 40.26 16.27 -25.48
N GLN A 154 40.97 17.41 -25.57
CA GLN A 154 41.28 18.01 -26.88
C GLN A 154 42.39 17.14 -27.50
N SER A 155 42.34 16.65 -28.74
CA SER A 155 42.37 17.45 -29.96
C SER A 155 42.10 16.56 -31.21
N LYS A 156 41.28 17.06 -32.15
CA LYS A 156 41.21 16.66 -33.58
C LYS A 156 42.49 17.13 -34.34
N PRO A 157 42.75 16.85 -35.65
CA PRO A 157 41.83 16.51 -36.77
C PRO A 157 42.29 15.31 -37.65
N GLN A 158 41.49 14.72 -38.55
CA GLN A 158 41.33 15.18 -39.95
C GLN A 158 40.38 14.26 -40.75
N ALA A 159 39.76 14.84 -41.78
CA ALA A 159 38.77 14.27 -42.71
C ALA A 159 39.31 13.14 -43.61
N THR A 160 38.41 12.31 -44.16
CA THR A 160 38.32 11.99 -45.61
C THR A 160 37.01 11.23 -45.91
N GLN A 161 36.33 11.64 -46.98
CA GLN A 161 35.13 11.07 -47.60
C GLN A 161 35.41 9.72 -48.28
N ALA A 162 34.42 8.81 -48.31
CA ALA A 162 33.91 8.19 -49.55
C ALA A 162 32.89 7.07 -49.26
N GLN A 163 31.69 7.23 -49.82
CA GLN A 163 30.79 6.14 -50.24
C GLN A 163 31.19 5.76 -51.69
N PRO A 164 30.91 4.53 -52.21
CA PRO A 164 29.53 4.07 -52.45
C PRO A 164 29.24 2.56 -52.27
N SER A 165 27.95 2.23 -52.26
CA SER A 165 27.30 0.90 -52.27
C SER A 165 27.55 0.10 -53.57
N PRO A 166 27.21 -1.22 -53.67
CA PRO A 166 25.82 -1.66 -53.95
C PRO A 166 25.38 -2.99 -53.25
N GLN A 167 24.14 -3.06 -52.73
CA GLN A 167 22.96 -3.81 -53.22
C GLN A 167 23.02 -5.34 -53.21
N THR A 168 21.99 -5.99 -52.61
CA THR A 168 21.17 -7.14 -53.08
C THR A 168 20.23 -7.50 -51.90
N THR A 169 18.97 -7.06 -51.86
CA THR A 169 17.76 -7.70 -52.44
C THR A 169 17.54 -9.14 -51.97
N VAL A 170 16.54 -9.37 -51.11
CA VAL A 170 15.35 -10.23 -51.33
C VAL A 170 14.47 -10.14 -50.07
N GLU A 171 13.26 -9.58 -50.14
CA GLU A 171 12.00 -10.31 -50.41
C GLU A 171 11.45 -10.91 -49.10
N GLY A 172 10.46 -10.29 -48.46
CA GLY A 172 9.06 -10.63 -48.70
C GLY A 172 8.28 -10.61 -47.37
N SER A 173 7.48 -9.56 -47.16
CA SER A 173 6.27 -9.59 -46.31
C SER A 173 5.21 -10.50 -46.98
N PRO A 174 4.10 -10.97 -46.35
CA PRO A 174 3.36 -10.24 -45.30
C PRO A 174 2.62 -11.05 -44.21
N ALA A 175 2.09 -10.26 -43.27
CA ALA A 175 1.09 -10.55 -42.25
C ALA A 175 -0.06 -11.49 -42.64
N LYS A 176 -0.52 -12.31 -41.68
CA LYS A 176 -1.94 -12.65 -41.43
C LYS A 176 -2.15 -13.08 -39.95
N GLU A 177 -2.82 -12.23 -39.20
CA GLU A 177 -3.81 -12.56 -38.15
C GLU A 177 -5.10 -11.87 -38.66
N PRO A 178 -6.35 -12.38 -38.56
CA PRO A 178 -6.95 -12.99 -37.34
C PRO A 178 -7.98 -14.12 -37.57
N THR A 179 -8.13 -15.06 -36.62
CA THR A 179 -9.38 -15.85 -36.51
C THR A 179 -9.57 -16.45 -35.10
N GLU A 180 -10.42 -15.81 -34.31
CA GLU A 180 -11.42 -16.47 -33.46
C GLU A 180 -12.79 -16.04 -34.04
N PRO A 181 -13.89 -16.82 -33.95
CA PRO A 181 -14.27 -17.66 -32.82
C PRO A 181 -14.87 -19.04 -33.18
N THR A 182 -14.80 -20.00 -32.26
CA THR A 182 -15.76 -21.12 -32.23
C THR A 182 -16.19 -21.35 -30.78
N VAL A 183 -17.34 -20.77 -30.46
CA VAL A 183 -18.26 -21.26 -29.43
C VAL A 183 -18.90 -22.52 -30.01
N ASP A 184 -18.70 -23.68 -29.37
CA ASP A 184 -19.61 -24.84 -29.33
C ASP A 184 -18.86 -26.07 -28.78
N ASP A 185 -18.66 -26.10 -27.46
CA ASP A 185 -18.46 -27.35 -26.71
C ASP A 185 -19.17 -27.21 -25.36
N ILE A 186 -20.50 -27.14 -25.43
CA ILE A 186 -21.38 -27.26 -24.26
C ILE A 186 -22.05 -28.62 -24.40
N SER A 187 -21.40 -29.61 -23.81
CA SER A 187 -21.90 -30.97 -23.63
C SER A 187 -23.20 -30.95 -22.83
N TRP A 188 -24.26 -31.49 -23.44
CA TRP A 188 -25.54 -31.81 -22.81
C TRP A 188 -25.56 -33.32 -22.47
N VAL A 189 -26.01 -33.63 -21.24
CA VAL A 189 -26.63 -34.89 -20.77
C VAL A 189 -25.70 -36.10 -20.54
N ASP A 190 -25.57 -36.55 -19.28
CA ASP A 190 -26.48 -37.53 -18.64
C ASP A 190 -26.49 -37.36 -17.11
#